data_AF-A0A067LQY3-F1
#
_entry.id   AF-A0A067LQY3-F1
#
_cell.length_a   1.000
_cell.length_b   1.000
_cell.length_c   1.000
_cell.angle_alpha   90.00
_cell.angle_beta   90.00
_cell.angle_gamma   90.00
#
_symmetry.space_group_name_H-M   'P 1'
#
loop_
_entity.id
_entity.type
_entity.pdbx_description
1 polymer ?
#
loop_
_entity_poly.entity_id
_entity_poly.type
_entity_poly.pdbx_seq_one_letter_code
_entity_poly.pdbx_strand_id
1 'polypeptide(L)'
;YLIIVGGDQPAVAKLMNMKGHRGIAPCRTCRLFGCFCPHPSGTGGSYYYPLRAPTDWNGIPVYRQLRPGGHHYDATNLPLRSHANHAVHIANIEVADDKDEAQRIYGINGDSIFRNLSSIKFPQSFPFGAAHLICLNVVKKLVEHATGKFSAVSNEGQPYAIPSHTWSSLSGQLAAATTTVPACYG
;
A
#
# COMPACT_ATOMS: atom_id res chain seq x y z
N TYR A 1 9.91 -2.42 16.37
CA TYR A 1 8.69 -3.16 15.97
C TYR A 1 8.32 -2.76 14.55
N LEU A 2 7.80 -3.67 13.72
CA LEU A 2 7.29 -3.35 12.39
C LEU A 2 5.78 -3.11 12.50
N ILE A 3 5.32 -1.87 12.35
CA ILE A 3 3.88 -1.57 12.26
C ILE A 3 3.52 -1.49 10.78
N ILE A 4 3.11 -2.63 10.24
CA ILE A 4 2.82 -2.80 8.82
C ILE A 4 1.41 -3.37 8.68
N VAL A 5 0.66 -2.82 7.73
CA VAL A 5 -0.57 -3.43 7.23
C VAL A 5 -0.21 -4.15 5.94
N GLY A 6 -0.14 -5.48 6.04
CA GLY A 6 0.19 -6.37 4.95
C GLY A 6 -1.05 -6.98 4.28
N GLY A 7 -0.94 -7.25 2.99
CA GLY A 7 -1.92 -7.99 2.20
C GLY A 7 -1.41 -8.17 0.77
N ASP A 8 -2.20 -8.84 -0.08
CA ASP A 8 -1.97 -8.76 -1.51
C ASP A 8 -2.18 -7.31 -2.01
N GLN A 9 -1.73 -7.03 -3.23
CA GLN A 9 -1.77 -5.67 -3.76
C GLN A 9 -3.20 -5.10 -3.86
N PRO A 10 -4.20 -5.86 -4.36
CA PRO A 10 -5.58 -5.39 -4.38
C PRO A 10 -6.18 -5.14 -2.99
N ALA A 11 -5.95 -6.01 -2.01
CA ALA A 11 -6.46 -5.85 -0.66
C ALA A 11 -5.90 -4.59 0.00
N VAL A 12 -4.58 -4.40 -0.08
CA VAL A 12 -3.95 -3.20 0.50
C VAL A 12 -4.44 -1.92 -0.19
N ALA A 13 -4.60 -1.93 -1.52
CA ALA A 13 -5.16 -0.79 -2.23
C ALA A 13 -6.58 -0.44 -1.74
N LYS A 14 -7.43 -1.44 -1.48
CA LYS A 14 -8.76 -1.24 -0.90
C LYS A 14 -8.69 -0.70 0.53
N LEU A 15 -7.85 -1.28 1.40
CA LEU A 15 -7.67 -0.81 2.78
C LEU A 15 -7.21 0.65 2.84
N MET A 16 -6.36 1.05 1.88
CA MET A 16 -5.87 2.41 1.74
C MET A 16 -6.84 3.34 1.00
N ASN A 17 -8.01 2.87 0.56
CA ASN A 17 -8.95 3.61 -0.27
C ASN A 17 -8.32 4.19 -1.55
N MET A 18 -7.38 3.48 -2.18
CA MET A 18 -6.77 3.91 -3.44
C MET A 18 -7.73 3.67 -4.61
N LYS A 19 -7.78 4.64 -5.54
CA LYS A 19 -8.51 4.48 -6.81
C LYS A 19 -7.69 3.58 -7.74
N GLY A 20 -8.38 2.67 -8.43
CA GLY A 20 -7.76 1.70 -9.34
C GLY A 20 -7.34 2.31 -10.68
N HIS A 21 -7.41 1.50 -11.74
CA HIS A 21 -6.94 1.83 -13.10
C HIS A 21 -7.53 3.10 -13.75
N ARG A 22 -8.59 3.68 -13.19
CA ARG A 22 -9.23 4.92 -13.67
C ARG A 22 -8.68 6.20 -13.03
N GLY A 23 -7.84 6.11 -11.99
CA GLY A 23 -7.20 7.27 -11.39
C GLY A 23 -6.14 7.86 -12.34
N ILE A 24 -5.95 9.18 -12.30
CA ILE A 24 -4.86 9.87 -13.01
C ILE A 24 -3.53 9.62 -12.30
N ALA A 25 -3.52 9.50 -10.97
CA ALA A 25 -2.32 9.17 -10.19
C ALA A 25 -2.60 8.01 -9.22
N PRO A 26 -2.90 6.79 -9.67
CA PRO A 26 -3.41 5.71 -8.81
C PRO A 26 -2.31 5.01 -8.00
N CYS A 27 -1.03 5.27 -8.27
CA CYS A 27 0.06 4.66 -7.52
C CYS A 27 -0.05 5.06 -6.04
N ARG A 28 0.03 4.06 -5.15
CA ARG A 28 -0.02 4.27 -3.69
C ARG A 28 1.27 4.87 -3.11
N THR A 29 2.38 4.77 -3.82
CA THR A 29 3.70 5.23 -3.33
C THR A 29 4.13 6.57 -3.92
N CYS A 30 3.78 6.85 -5.17
CA CYS A 30 4.14 8.10 -5.84
C CYS A 30 2.92 8.73 -6.53
N ARG A 31 3.08 9.97 -7.00
CA ARG A 31 2.09 10.75 -7.75
C ARG A 31 2.51 10.93 -9.20
N LEU A 32 2.88 9.82 -9.84
CA LEU A 32 3.04 9.79 -11.29
C LEU A 32 1.68 9.97 -11.95
N PHE A 33 1.54 11.00 -12.77
CA PHE A 33 0.33 11.23 -13.55
C PHE A 33 0.35 10.40 -14.81
N GLY A 34 -0.75 9.72 -15.07
CA GLY A 34 -0.98 8.91 -16.24
C GLY A 34 -1.30 9.76 -17.46
N CYS A 35 -0.76 9.34 -18.60
CA CYS A 35 -1.15 9.77 -19.91
C CYS A 35 -2.36 8.96 -20.37
N PHE A 36 -3.52 9.61 -20.60
CA PHE A 36 -4.69 8.93 -21.14
C PHE A 36 -4.43 8.45 -22.57
N CYS A 37 -4.65 7.16 -22.79
CA CYS A 37 -4.57 6.44 -24.05
C CYS A 37 -6.00 6.01 -24.44
N PRO A 38 -6.67 6.73 -25.36
CA PRO A 38 -8.01 6.36 -25.79
C PRO A 38 -8.00 5.01 -26.51
N HIS A 39 -9.07 4.23 -26.33
CA HIS A 39 -9.22 2.97 -27.07
C HIS A 39 -9.57 3.26 -28.54
N PRO A 40 -9.07 2.47 -29.52
CA PRO A 40 -9.35 2.71 -30.95
C PRO A 40 -10.84 2.71 -31.32
N SER A 41 -11.70 2.05 -30.53
CA SER A 41 -13.16 2.08 -30.72
C SER A 41 -13.83 3.40 -30.36
N GLY A 42 -13.08 4.37 -29.83
CA GLY A 42 -13.61 5.65 -29.34
C GLY A 42 -14.34 5.57 -27.99
N THR A 43 -14.51 4.36 -27.43
CA THR A 43 -15.18 4.12 -26.16
C THR A 43 -14.19 3.71 -25.07
N GLY A 44 -13.99 4.61 -24.10
CA GLY A 44 -13.08 4.39 -22.98
C GLY A 44 -11.60 4.55 -23.35
N GLY A 45 -10.75 3.97 -22.52
CA GLY A 45 -9.30 4.08 -22.63
C GLY A 45 -8.61 3.68 -21.34
N SER A 46 -7.29 3.66 -21.37
CA SER A 46 -6.46 3.36 -20.21
C SER A 46 -5.49 4.52 -19.93
N TYR A 47 -4.88 4.51 -18.76
CA TYR A 47 -3.80 5.43 -18.44
C TYR A 47 -2.47 4.68 -18.49
N TYR A 48 -1.51 5.25 -19.19
CA TYR A 48 -0.12 4.82 -19.19
C TYR A 48 0.71 5.77 -18.32
N TYR A 49 1.64 5.28 -17.50
CA TYR A 49 2.35 6.09 -16.50
C TYR A 49 3.85 6.23 -16.81
N PRO A 50 4.24 6.96 -17.88
CA PRO A 50 5.64 7.09 -18.23
C PRO A 50 6.38 8.10 -17.36
N LEU A 51 7.69 7.90 -17.23
CA LEU A 51 8.61 8.94 -16.75
C LEU A 51 8.63 10.11 -17.73
N ARG A 52 8.78 9.83 -19.03
CA ARG A 52 8.73 10.83 -20.11
C ARG A 52 7.40 10.75 -20.86
N ALA A 53 6.54 11.74 -20.66
CA ALA A 53 5.27 11.81 -21.38
C ALA A 53 5.53 12.07 -22.89
N PRO A 54 4.74 11.46 -23.79
CA PRO A 54 4.79 11.81 -25.21
C PRO A 54 4.55 13.31 -25.42
N THR A 55 5.29 13.92 -26.35
CA THR A 55 5.17 15.36 -26.67
C THR A 55 3.74 15.71 -27.09
N ASP A 56 3.13 14.84 -27.90
CA ASP A 56 1.80 15.03 -28.49
C ASP A 56 0.67 14.42 -27.64
N TRP A 57 0.89 14.23 -26.33
CA TRP A 57 -0.11 13.61 -25.46
C TRP A 57 -1.41 14.43 -25.42
N ASN A 58 -2.39 14.06 -26.25
CA ASN A 58 -3.57 14.86 -26.55
C ASN A 58 -4.79 14.58 -25.65
N GLY A 59 -4.77 13.55 -24.81
CA GLY A 59 -6.00 13.02 -24.20
C GLY A 59 -6.83 14.03 -23.40
N ILE A 60 -6.22 14.82 -22.49
CA ILE A 60 -6.90 15.87 -21.71
C ILE A 60 -5.86 16.95 -21.28
N PRO A 61 -5.76 18.11 -21.96
CA PRO A 61 -4.69 19.10 -21.73
C PRO A 61 -4.59 19.66 -20.30
N VAL A 62 -5.70 19.74 -19.57
CA VAL A 62 -5.72 20.31 -18.20
C VAL A 62 -4.85 19.50 -17.22
N TYR A 63 -4.81 18.16 -17.32
CA TYR A 63 -3.97 17.35 -16.43
C TYR A 63 -2.50 17.41 -16.76
N ARG A 64 -2.14 17.81 -17.99
CA ARG A 64 -0.74 18.06 -18.36
C ARG A 64 -0.16 19.19 -17.53
N GLN A 65 -0.93 20.26 -17.30
CA GLN A 65 -0.52 21.40 -16.48
C GLN A 65 -0.41 21.03 -15.00
N LEU A 66 -1.21 20.06 -14.54
CA LEU A 66 -1.22 19.58 -13.16
C LEU A 66 -0.14 18.52 -12.86
N ARG A 67 0.63 18.06 -13.87
CA ARG A 67 1.66 17.02 -13.72
C ARG A 67 2.85 17.55 -12.91
N PRO A 68 3.14 17.03 -11.70
CA PRO A 68 4.18 17.58 -10.81
C PRO A 68 5.62 17.58 -11.36
N GLY A 69 5.88 16.87 -12.47
CA GLY A 69 7.18 16.81 -13.16
C GLY A 69 7.13 17.34 -14.59
N GLY A 70 6.10 18.10 -14.98
CA GLY A 70 6.00 18.64 -16.35
C GLY A 70 5.95 17.52 -17.39
N HIS A 71 6.85 17.52 -18.40
CA HIS A 71 6.97 16.46 -19.41
C HIS A 71 7.88 15.29 -19.00
N HIS A 72 8.70 15.43 -17.97
CA HIS A 72 9.69 14.42 -17.59
C HIS A 72 9.85 14.30 -16.06
N TYR A 73 9.58 13.11 -15.52
CA TYR A 73 9.93 12.78 -14.16
C TYR A 73 11.36 12.25 -14.06
N ASP A 74 12.13 12.80 -13.13
CA ASP A 74 13.39 12.20 -12.69
C ASP A 74 13.09 10.91 -11.90
N ALA A 75 13.61 9.78 -12.38
CA ALA A 75 13.43 8.48 -11.75
C ALA A 75 13.99 8.40 -10.33
N THR A 76 15.00 9.23 -10.02
CA THR A 76 15.64 9.29 -8.70
C THR A 76 14.95 10.25 -7.74
N ASN A 77 14.10 11.14 -8.27
CA ASN A 77 13.38 12.15 -7.51
C ASN A 77 11.89 12.20 -7.91
N LEU A 78 11.25 11.03 -7.82
CA LEU A 78 9.81 10.91 -8.09
C LEU A 78 8.98 11.70 -7.07
N PRO A 79 7.79 12.20 -7.45
CA PRO A 79 6.88 12.85 -6.52
C PRO A 79 6.27 11.81 -5.56
N LEU A 80 7.00 11.43 -4.51
CA LEU A 80 6.56 10.42 -3.55
C LEU A 80 5.39 10.93 -2.71
N ARG A 81 4.50 10.02 -2.32
CA ARG A 81 3.45 10.30 -1.36
C ARG A 81 4.02 10.25 0.05
N SER A 82 3.59 11.20 0.87
CA SER A 82 3.88 11.24 2.30
C SER A 82 2.57 11.24 3.08
N HIS A 83 2.65 10.93 4.37
CA HIS A 83 1.46 10.91 5.24
C HIS A 83 0.82 12.30 5.33
N ALA A 84 1.63 13.35 5.40
CA ALA A 84 1.17 14.74 5.37
C ALA A 84 0.46 15.08 4.05
N ASN A 85 1.08 14.76 2.90
CA ASN A 85 0.47 15.06 1.60
C ASN A 85 -0.80 14.23 1.37
N HIS A 86 -0.83 12.99 1.86
CA HIS A 86 -2.04 12.16 1.80
C HIS A 86 -3.19 12.83 2.55
N ALA A 87 -2.96 13.35 3.76
CA ALA A 87 -3.96 14.09 4.52
C ALA A 87 -4.48 15.32 3.77
N VAL A 88 -3.57 16.10 3.17
CA VAL A 88 -3.93 17.27 2.36
C VAL A 88 -4.77 16.87 1.15
N HIS A 89 -4.44 15.78 0.46
CA HIS A 89 -5.24 15.32 -0.69
C HIS A 89 -6.65 14.88 -0.27
N ILE A 90 -6.80 14.22 0.88
CA ILE A 90 -8.12 13.87 1.43
C ILE A 90 -8.93 15.13 1.69
N ALA A 91 -8.37 16.11 2.41
CA ALA A 91 -9.03 17.38 2.66
C ALA A 91 -9.44 18.08 1.36
N ASN A 92 -8.57 18.09 0.35
CA ASN A 92 -8.86 18.66 -0.97
C ASN A 92 -10.00 17.92 -1.69
N ILE A 93 -10.12 16.59 -1.53
CA ILE A 93 -11.24 15.81 -2.08
C ILE A 93 -12.54 16.15 -1.35
N GLU A 94 -12.50 16.33 -0.03
CA GLU A 94 -13.68 16.58 0.79
C GLU A 94 -14.35 17.92 0.49
N VAL A 95 -13.54 18.94 0.19
CA VAL A 95 -13.99 20.32 -0.11
C VAL A 95 -14.18 20.60 -1.60
N ALA A 96 -13.85 19.66 -2.49
CA ALA A 96 -14.00 19.86 -3.93
C ALA A 96 -15.47 19.90 -4.35
N ASP A 97 -15.81 20.82 -5.27
CA ASP A 97 -17.13 20.90 -5.90
C ASP A 97 -17.45 19.62 -6.68
N ASP A 98 -16.47 19.10 -7.43
CA ASP A 98 -16.53 17.80 -8.09
C ASP A 98 -15.61 16.79 -7.38
N LYS A 99 -16.19 16.05 -6.44
CA LYS A 99 -15.48 15.05 -5.65
C LYS A 99 -14.98 13.89 -6.50
N ASP A 100 -15.76 13.44 -7.48
CA ASP A 100 -15.41 12.29 -8.32
C ASP A 100 -14.17 12.60 -9.15
N GLU A 101 -14.11 13.81 -9.70
CA GLU A 101 -12.97 14.31 -10.44
C GLU A 101 -11.74 14.51 -9.53
N ALA A 102 -11.90 15.11 -8.34
CA ALA A 102 -10.81 15.24 -7.37
C ALA A 102 -10.23 13.87 -6.96
N GLN A 103 -11.09 12.91 -6.63
CA GLN A 103 -10.69 11.53 -6.34
C GLN A 103 -9.94 10.89 -7.51
N ARG A 104 -10.35 11.18 -8.75
CA ARG A 104 -9.70 10.69 -9.96
C ARG A 104 -8.32 11.29 -10.13
N ILE A 105 -8.16 12.60 -9.96
CA ILE A 105 -6.86 13.30 -10.02
C ILE A 105 -5.89 12.75 -8.97
N TYR A 106 -6.32 12.69 -7.70
CA TYR A 106 -5.46 12.23 -6.62
C TYR A 106 -5.28 10.71 -6.58
N GLY A 107 -6.10 9.95 -7.31
CA GLY A 107 -6.09 8.50 -7.29
C GLY A 107 -6.50 7.92 -5.94
N ILE A 108 -7.36 8.59 -5.18
CA ILE A 108 -7.82 8.20 -3.84
C ILE A 108 -9.35 8.26 -3.82
N ASN A 109 -10.02 7.21 -3.38
CA ASN A 109 -11.48 7.12 -3.25
C ASN A 109 -12.01 7.75 -1.97
N GLY A 110 -11.19 7.90 -0.93
CA GLY A 110 -11.63 8.49 0.34
C GLY A 110 -10.63 8.28 1.47
N ASP A 111 -11.01 8.73 2.67
CA ASP A 111 -10.17 8.58 3.86
C ASP A 111 -10.26 7.16 4.41
N SER A 112 -9.12 6.55 4.70
CA SER A 112 -9.07 5.21 5.26
C SER A 112 -9.21 5.29 6.78
N ILE A 113 -9.98 4.38 7.38
CA ILE A 113 -10.11 4.29 8.86
C ILE A 113 -8.75 4.12 9.54
N PHE A 114 -7.77 3.52 8.87
CA PHE A 114 -6.41 3.35 9.40
C PHE A 114 -5.66 4.68 9.54
N ARG A 115 -6.08 5.78 8.90
CA ARG A 115 -5.48 7.11 9.13
C ARG A 115 -5.73 7.65 10.52
N ASN A 116 -6.73 7.14 11.24
CA ASN A 116 -7.00 7.49 12.64
C ASN A 116 -5.97 6.87 13.61
N LEU A 117 -5.16 5.90 13.16
CA LEU A 117 -4.14 5.26 13.97
C LEU A 117 -2.83 6.05 13.90
N SER A 118 -2.42 6.65 15.02
CA SER A 118 -1.17 7.44 15.12
C SER A 118 0.09 6.63 14.78
N SER A 119 0.02 5.31 14.95
CA SER A 119 1.06 4.34 14.65
C SER A 119 1.20 3.99 13.16
N ILE A 120 0.23 4.38 12.32
CA ILE A 120 0.22 4.10 10.88
C ILE A 120 0.59 5.33 10.08
N LYS A 121 1.49 5.17 9.10
CA LYS A 121 1.89 6.23 8.16
C LYS A 121 1.53 5.83 6.74
N PHE A 122 0.90 6.75 6.01
CA PHE A 122 0.45 6.52 4.65
C PHE A 122 1.44 7.13 3.64
N PRO A 123 1.98 6.39 2.68
CA PRO A 123 1.82 4.95 2.41
C PRO A 123 2.87 4.06 3.10
N GLN A 124 3.77 4.60 3.92
CA GLN A 124 4.96 3.90 4.42
C GLN A 124 4.66 2.61 5.20
N SER A 125 3.54 2.54 5.92
CA SER A 125 3.08 1.35 6.64
C SER A 125 2.43 0.29 5.74
N PHE A 126 2.36 0.51 4.42
CA PHE A 126 1.71 -0.36 3.43
C PHE A 126 2.69 -0.78 2.30
N PRO A 127 3.86 -1.36 2.63
CA PRO A 127 4.89 -1.73 1.65
C PRO A 127 4.41 -2.74 0.60
N PHE A 128 5.05 -2.70 -0.57
CA PHE A 128 4.84 -3.68 -1.63
C PHE A 128 5.35 -5.06 -1.22
N GLY A 129 4.54 -6.08 -1.50
CA GLY A 129 4.93 -7.47 -1.32
C GLY A 129 5.19 -7.93 0.12
N ALA A 130 5.04 -7.10 1.16
CA ALA A 130 5.43 -7.48 2.52
C ALA A 130 4.71 -8.73 3.05
N ALA A 131 3.43 -8.93 2.72
CA ALA A 131 2.73 -10.16 3.06
C ALA A 131 3.41 -11.40 2.45
N HIS A 132 3.79 -11.33 1.17
CA HIS A 132 4.45 -12.45 0.50
C HIS A 132 5.91 -12.60 0.93
N LEU A 133 6.68 -11.52 0.84
CA LEU A 133 8.12 -11.51 1.09
C LEU A 133 8.48 -11.76 2.55
N ILE A 134 7.68 -11.25 3.49
CA ILE A 134 7.97 -11.39 4.93
C ILE A 134 7.07 -12.46 5.53
N CYS A 135 5.75 -12.27 5.52
CA CYS A 135 4.83 -13.12 6.28
C CYS A 135 4.76 -14.56 5.74
N LEU A 136 4.69 -14.75 4.43
CA LEU A 136 4.60 -16.10 3.85
C LEU A 136 5.96 -16.78 3.71
N ASN A 137 6.99 -16.04 3.28
CA ASN A 137 8.29 -16.63 2.97
C ASN A 137 9.25 -16.70 4.17
N VAL A 138 9.26 -15.68 5.03
CA VAL A 138 10.30 -15.52 6.06
C VAL A 138 9.78 -15.91 7.44
N VAL A 139 8.57 -15.51 7.84
CA VAL A 139 8.07 -15.75 9.20
C VAL A 139 8.04 -17.23 9.56
N LYS A 140 7.61 -18.11 8.63
CA LYS A 140 7.66 -19.56 8.86
C LYS A 140 9.07 -20.03 9.22
N LYS A 141 10.09 -19.56 8.48
CA LYS A 141 11.49 -19.91 8.74
C LYS A 141 12.02 -19.31 10.03
N LEU A 142 11.61 -18.10 10.38
CA LEU A 142 11.96 -17.50 11.67
C LEU A 142 11.36 -18.26 12.84
N VAL A 143 10.10 -18.72 12.73
CA VAL A 143 9.46 -19.55 13.76
C VAL A 143 10.14 -20.92 13.85
N GLU A 144 10.45 -21.56 12.71
CA GLU A 144 11.23 -22.80 12.69
C GLU A 144 12.57 -22.60 13.41
N HIS A 145 13.27 -21.50 13.15
CA HIS A 145 14.56 -21.21 13.79
C HIS A 145 14.42 -20.91 15.29
N ALA A 146 13.46 -20.07 15.67
CA ALA A 146 13.19 -19.75 17.08
C ALA A 146 12.79 -21.01 17.88
N THR A 147 12.11 -21.97 17.28
CA THR A 147 11.66 -23.22 17.93
C THR A 147 12.66 -24.39 17.79
N GLY A 148 13.86 -24.15 17.26
CA GLY A 148 14.89 -25.19 17.10
C GLY A 148 14.61 -26.21 16.00
N LYS A 149 13.68 -25.91 15.08
CA LYS A 149 13.29 -26.79 13.96
C LYS A 149 13.99 -26.46 12.64
N PHE A 150 14.75 -25.36 12.58
CA PHE A 150 15.50 -24.97 11.39
C PHE A 150 16.89 -25.61 11.40
N SER A 151 17.07 -26.68 10.63
CA SER A 151 18.30 -27.51 10.69
C SER A 151 19.57 -26.83 10.20
N ALA A 152 19.47 -25.76 9.40
CA ALA A 152 20.64 -25.11 8.82
C ALA A 152 21.39 -24.21 9.82
N VAL A 153 20.72 -23.73 10.88
CA VAL A 153 21.32 -22.82 11.88
C VAL A 153 20.77 -23.14 13.26
N SER A 154 21.66 -23.43 14.22
CA SER A 154 21.28 -23.69 15.62
C SER A 154 20.86 -22.40 16.33
N ASN A 155 19.84 -22.49 17.18
CA ASN A 155 19.38 -21.42 18.06
C ASN A 155 19.86 -21.58 19.52
N GLU A 156 20.76 -22.52 19.81
CA GLU A 156 21.25 -22.76 21.17
C GLU A 156 21.94 -21.53 21.77
N GLY A 157 21.61 -21.22 23.03
CA GLY A 157 22.13 -20.05 23.74
C GLY A 157 21.63 -18.70 23.23
N GLN A 158 20.73 -18.67 22.25
CA GLN A 158 20.25 -17.42 21.68
C GLN A 158 19.09 -16.82 22.47
N PRO A 159 19.03 -15.49 22.64
CA PRO A 159 17.98 -14.83 23.43
C PRO A 159 16.59 -14.91 22.79
N TYR A 160 16.51 -15.23 21.49
CA TYR A 160 15.26 -15.42 20.75
C TYR A 160 14.79 -16.88 20.71
N ALA A 161 15.56 -17.81 21.28
CA ALA A 161 15.19 -19.23 21.30
C ALA A 161 13.96 -19.44 22.19
N ILE A 162 12.96 -20.12 21.66
CA ILE A 162 11.71 -20.42 22.35
C ILE A 162 11.73 -21.90 22.72
N PRO A 163 11.74 -22.24 24.02
CA PRO A 163 11.65 -23.63 24.45
C PRO A 163 10.37 -24.30 23.96
N SER A 164 10.45 -25.60 23.63
CA SER A 164 9.33 -26.37 23.07
C SER A 164 8.07 -26.32 23.94
N HIS A 165 8.22 -26.38 25.28
CA HIS A 165 7.10 -26.29 26.20
C HIS A 165 6.40 -24.92 26.14
N THR A 166 7.16 -23.83 26.02
CA THR A 166 6.65 -22.46 25.91
C THR A 166 5.90 -22.27 24.60
N TRP A 167 6.47 -22.72 23.48
CA TRP A 167 5.80 -22.68 22.18
C TRP A 167 4.48 -23.46 22.18
N SER A 168 4.49 -24.64 22.79
CA SER A 168 3.30 -25.49 22.88
C SER A 168 2.19 -24.81 23.69
N SER A 169 2.54 -24.25 24.86
CA SER A 169 1.59 -23.48 25.68
C SER A 169 1.01 -22.27 24.92
N LEU A 170 1.86 -21.46 24.28
CA LEU A 170 1.44 -20.31 23.48
C LEU A 170 0.47 -20.72 22.38
N SER A 171 0.79 -21.77 21.63
CA SER A 171 -0.03 -22.26 20.52
C SER A 171 -1.39 -22.78 20.99
N GLY A 172 -1.44 -23.45 22.15
CA GLY A 172 -2.68 -23.90 22.77
C GLY A 172 -3.56 -22.73 23.22
N GLN A 173 -2.97 -21.71 23.84
CA GLN A 173 -3.69 -20.49 24.23
C GLN A 173 -4.25 -19.74 23.02
N LEU A 174 -3.44 -19.59 21.96
CA LEU A 174 -3.88 -18.94 20.73
C LEU A 174 -5.04 -19.71 20.07
N ALA A 175 -4.95 -21.04 20.01
CA ALA A 175 -6.02 -21.89 19.49
C ALA A 175 -7.32 -21.71 20.29
N ALA A 176 -7.25 -21.73 21.62
CA ALA A 176 -8.40 -21.50 22.50
C ALA A 176 -9.00 -20.09 22.33
N ALA A 177 -8.16 -19.09 22.07
CA ALA A 177 -8.59 -17.71 21.87
C ALA A 177 -9.24 -17.47 20.50
N THR A 178 -9.07 -18.35 19.51
CA THR A 178 -9.64 -18.17 18.15
C THR A 178 -11.14 -17.91 18.17
N THR A 179 -11.87 -18.48 19.15
CA THR A 179 -13.32 -18.31 19.32
C THR A 179 -13.72 -16.95 19.88
N THR A 180 -12.80 -16.20 20.51
CA THR A 180 -13.07 -14.92 21.17
C THR A 180 -12.35 -13.74 20.53
N VAL A 181 -11.24 -13.97 19.80
CA VAL A 181 -10.44 -12.92 19.16
C VAL A 181 -11.27 -11.99 18.26
N PRO A 182 -12.21 -12.47 17.41
CA PRO A 182 -13.03 -11.56 16.62
C PRO A 182 -13.90 -10.61 17.45
N ALA A 183 -14.36 -11.04 18.63
CA ALA A 183 -15.23 -10.26 19.52
C ALA A 183 -14.46 -9.26 20.41
N CYS A 184 -13.14 -9.38 20.54
CA CYS A 184 -12.33 -8.46 21.34
C CYS A 184 -11.89 -7.20 20.57
N TYR A 185 -12.05 -7.20 19.24
CA TYR A 185 -11.64 -6.10 18.36
C TYR A 185 -12.79 -5.58 17.49
N GLY A 186 -14.05 -5.86 17.88
CA GLY A 186 -15.28 -5.41 17.22
C GLY A 186 -16.32 -4.96 18.22
#